data_AF-A0A1F4XK13-F1
#
_entry.id   AF-A0A1F4XK13-F1
#
_cell.length_a   1.000
_cell.length_b   1.000
_cell.length_c   1.000
_cell.angle_alpha   90.00
_cell.angle_beta   90.00
_cell.angle_gamma   90.00
#
_symmetry.space_group_name_H-M   'P 1'
#
loop_
_entity.id
_entity.type
_entity.pdbx_description
1 polymer ?
#
loop_
_entity_poly.entity_id
_entity_poly.type
_entity_poly.pdbx_seq_one_letter_code
_entity_poly.pdbx_strand_id
1 'polypeptide(L)'
;MLIPIQNFIYAVATTLTPSQGDYILDDPKLSDVAVLINYAIDFLLGISGGVAIFFVFWGASQYIWGWDVETKQKGKTKIIGAIFGIIVVTLSFLVVRVLTTDLTRLAR
;
A
#
# COMPACT_ATOMS: atom_id res chain seq x y z
N MET A 1 -27.84 9.40 -3.12
CA MET A 1 -26.89 9.29 -4.25
C MET A 1 -25.52 9.69 -3.74
N LEU A 2 -24.78 8.77 -3.12
CA LEU A 2 -23.55 9.08 -2.37
C LEU A 2 -22.31 8.59 -3.12
N ILE A 3 -21.62 9.58 -3.69
CA ILE A 3 -20.21 9.74 -4.09
C ILE A 3 -19.37 8.46 -4.36
N PRO A 4 -18.90 8.24 -5.61
CA PRO A 4 -18.00 7.12 -5.97
C PRO A 4 -16.65 7.13 -5.23
N ILE A 5 -16.25 8.27 -4.67
CA ILE A 5 -15.05 8.42 -3.82
C ILE A 5 -15.14 7.58 -2.54
N GLN A 6 -16.33 7.45 -1.93
CA GLN A 6 -16.51 6.62 -0.73
C GLN A 6 -16.20 5.16 -1.07
N ASN A 7 -16.75 4.63 -2.16
CA ASN A 7 -16.49 3.25 -2.61
C ASN A 7 -15.01 3.00 -2.92
N PHE A 8 -14.32 4.00 -3.48
CA PHE A 8 -12.88 3.92 -3.72
C PHE A 8 -12.09 3.88 -2.40
N ILE A 9 -12.44 4.71 -1.42
CA ILE A 9 -11.81 4.72 -0.10
C ILE A 9 -12.02 3.37 0.61
N TYR A 10 -13.22 2.78 0.55
CA TYR A 10 -13.48 1.45 1.14
C TYR A 10 -12.75 0.33 0.39
N ALA A 11 -12.66 0.38 -0.94
CA ALA A 11 -11.89 -0.60 -1.72
C ALA A 11 -10.40 -0.54 -1.38
N VAL A 12 -9.85 0.66 -1.24
CA VAL A 12 -8.46 0.86 -0.81
C VAL A 12 -8.28 0.39 0.64
N ALA A 13 -9.15 0.79 1.56
CA ALA A 13 -9.06 0.38 2.96
C ALA A 13 -9.12 -1.15 3.14
N THR A 14 -10.02 -1.83 2.41
CA THR A 14 -10.14 -3.30 2.47
C THR A 14 -8.99 -4.04 1.78
N THR A 15 -8.26 -3.40 0.87
CA THR A 15 -6.98 -3.93 0.34
C THR A 15 -5.80 -3.65 1.26
N LEU A 16 -5.88 -2.61 2.10
CA LEU A 16 -4.81 -2.25 3.03
C LEU A 16 -4.91 -3.00 4.37
N THR A 17 -6.12 -3.46 4.73
CA THR A 17 -6.29 -4.47 5.77
C THR A 17 -6.10 -5.83 5.12
N PRO A 18 -5.06 -6.60 5.45
CA PRO A 18 -5.03 -7.99 5.06
C PRO A 18 -6.26 -8.63 5.67
N SER A 19 -7.09 -9.21 4.80
CA SER A 19 -7.97 -10.29 5.23
C SER A 19 -7.06 -11.24 5.97
N GLN A 20 -7.30 -11.39 7.28
CA GLN A 20 -6.87 -12.55 8.06
C GLN A 20 -7.47 -13.74 7.32
N GLY A 21 -6.79 -14.16 6.25
CA GLY A 21 -7.07 -15.40 5.59
C GLY A 21 -6.99 -16.41 6.69
N ASP A 22 -8.04 -17.19 6.83
CA ASP A 22 -8.07 -18.38 7.66
C ASP A 22 -6.96 -19.28 7.10
N TYR A 23 -5.74 -19.02 7.55
CA TYR A 23 -4.53 -19.72 7.17
C TYR A 23 -4.63 -21.04 7.93
N ILE A 24 -5.52 -21.91 7.43
CA ILE A 24 -5.63 -23.30 7.86
C ILE A 24 -4.38 -23.98 7.27
N LEU A 25 -3.25 -23.76 7.94
CA LEU A 25 -2.04 -24.53 7.73
C LEU A 25 -2.23 -25.74 8.63
N ASP A 26 -2.38 -26.91 8.03
CA ASP A 26 -2.49 -28.20 8.73
C ASP A 26 -1.22 -28.53 9.55
N ASP A 27 -0.16 -27.73 9.37
CA ASP A 27 1.11 -27.82 10.09
C ASP A 27 1.31 -26.62 11.07
N PRO A 28 1.35 -26.87 12.40
CA PRO A 28 1.41 -25.83 13.42
C PRO A 28 2.72 -25.03 13.43
N LYS A 29 3.77 -25.49 12.74
CA LYS A 29 5.05 -24.76 12.60
C LYS A 29 5.07 -23.80 11.42
N LEU A 30 4.29 -24.09 10.37
CA LEU A 30 4.20 -23.26 9.17
C LEU A 30 3.25 -22.08 9.38
N SER A 31 2.19 -22.26 10.19
CA SER A 31 1.30 -21.17 10.62
C SER A 31 2.04 -20.08 11.38
N ASP A 32 2.90 -20.43 12.34
CA ASP A 32 3.65 -19.45 13.15
C ASP A 32 4.57 -18.56 12.30
N VAL A 33 5.27 -19.17 11.33
CA VAL A 33 6.14 -18.41 10.41
C VAL A 33 5.30 -17.52 9.49
N ALA A 34 4.17 -18.01 8.99
CA ALA A 34 3.26 -17.23 8.16
C ALA A 34 2.66 -16.04 8.92
N VAL A 35 2.27 -16.23 10.18
CA VAL A 35 1.74 -15.16 11.06
C VAL A 35 2.83 -14.11 11.31
N LEU A 36 4.06 -14.53 11.61
CA LEU A 36 5.18 -13.61 11.82
C LEU A 36 5.48 -12.78 10.56
N ILE A 37 5.45 -13.40 9.38
CA ILE A 37 5.67 -12.72 8.10
C ILE A 37 4.57 -11.70 7.83
N ASN A 38 3.29 -12.05 8.06
CA ASN A 38 2.19 -11.11 7.88
C ASN A 38 2.31 -9.91 8.83
N TYR A 39 2.67 -10.14 10.10
CA TYR A 39 2.87 -9.05 11.05
C TYR A 39 4.03 -8.12 10.64
N ALA A 40 5.11 -8.68 10.09
CA ALA A 40 6.21 -7.89 9.54
C ALA A 40 5.77 -7.09 8.31
N ILE A 41 4.99 -7.68 7.40
CA ILE A 41 4.45 -7.01 6.22
C ILE A 41 3.55 -5.83 6.62
N ASP A 42 2.64 -6.03 7.58
CA ASP A 42 1.74 -4.98 8.06
C ASP A 42 2.50 -3.82 8.70
N PHE A 43 3.53 -4.14 9.49
CA PHE A 43 4.40 -3.13 10.07
C PHE A 43 5.14 -2.32 8.99
N LEU A 44 5.69 -2.99 7.98
CA LEU A 44 6.36 -2.33 6.85
C LEU A 44 5.39 -1.48 6.02
N LEU A 45 4.16 -1.96 5.78
CA LEU A 45 3.11 -1.23 5.08
C LEU A 45 2.70 0.03 5.85
N GLY A 46 2.54 -0.07 7.17
CA GLY A 46 2.24 1.09 8.02
C GLY A 46 3.32 2.17 7.92
N ILE A 47 4.60 1.77 7.99
CA ILE A 47 5.72 2.70 7.81
C ILE A 47 5.73 3.29 6.40
N SER A 48 5.55 2.45 5.37
CA SER A 48 5.53 2.89 3.97
C SER A 48 4.43 3.92 3.70
N GLY A 49 3.21 3.66 4.18
CA GLY A 49 2.08 4.59 4.08
C GLY A 49 2.36 5.91 4.80
N GLY A 50 2.94 5.85 6.01
CA GLY A 50 3.34 7.05 6.75
C GLY A 50 4.40 7.89 6.02
N VAL A 51 5.42 7.25 5.47
CA VAL A 51 6.48 7.91 4.68
C VAL A 51 5.90 8.52 3.42
N ALA A 52 4.99 7.82 2.73
CA ALA A 52 4.33 8.33 1.53
C ALA A 52 3.57 9.63 1.80
N ILE A 53 2.78 9.66 2.89
CA ILE A 53 2.05 10.86 3.32
C ILE A 53 3.04 12.01 3.61
N PHE A 54 4.12 11.73 4.34
CA PHE A 54 5.14 12.73 4.65
C PHE A 54 5.79 13.35 3.40
N PHE A 55 6.14 12.51 2.42
CA PHE A 55 6.71 12.95 1.15
C PHE A 55 5.72 13.79 0.33
N VAL A 56 4.43 13.45 0.35
CA VAL A 56 3.39 14.26 -0.30
C VAL A 56 3.30 15.64 0.35
N PHE A 57 3.26 15.74 1.68
CA PHE A 57 3.23 17.03 2.38
C PHE A 57 4.47 17.87 2.08
N TRP A 58 5.66 17.27 2.14
CA TRP A 58 6.92 17.97 1.86
C TRP A 58 6.98 18.46 0.41
N GLY A 59 6.59 17.62 -0.54
CA GLY A 59 6.54 17.96 -1.96
C GLY A 59 5.50 19.04 -2.27
N ALA A 60 4.32 18.95 -1.66
CA ALA A 60 3.23 19.92 -1.82
C ALA A 60 3.62 21.31 -1.29
N SER A 61 4.23 21.37 -0.09
CA SER A 61 4.74 22.62 0.47
C SER A 61 5.76 23.26 -0.47
N GLN A 62 6.70 22.48 -1.00
CA GLN A 62 7.72 23.02 -1.91
C GLN A 62 7.15 23.47 -3.26
N TYR A 63 6.07 22.84 -3.74
CA TYR A 63 5.40 23.23 -4.97
C TYR A 63 4.59 24.52 -4.84
N ILE A 64 3.85 24.68 -3.73
CA ILE A 64 2.96 25.83 -3.51
C ILE A 64 3.75 27.08 -3.13
N TRP A 65 4.75 26.93 -2.25
CA TRP A 65 5.51 28.05 -1.68
C TRP A 65 6.75 28.43 -2.48
N GLY A 66 7.10 27.67 -3.53
CA GLY A 66 8.23 28.00 -4.39
C GLY A 66 7.96 29.29 -5.17
N TRP A 67 8.74 30.33 -4.90
CA TRP A 67 8.70 31.58 -5.68
C TRP A 67 9.35 31.42 -7.07
N ASP A 68 10.33 30.53 -7.18
CA ASP A 68 11.10 30.27 -8.39
C ASP A 68 10.69 28.97 -9.11
N VAL A 69 10.86 28.97 -10.44
CA VAL A 69 10.49 27.86 -11.35
C VAL A 69 11.27 26.59 -11.00
N GLU A 70 12.53 26.70 -10.59
CA GLU A 70 13.37 25.56 -10.22
C GLU A 70 12.82 24.87 -8.95
N THR A 71 12.39 25.65 -7.98
CA THR A 71 11.85 25.14 -6.71
C THR A 71 10.50 24.44 -6.93
N LYS A 72 9.66 24.98 -7.82
CA LYS A 72 8.40 24.35 -8.23
C LYS A 72 8.63 23.03 -8.97
N GLN A 73 9.60 22.97 -9.88
CA GLN A 73 9.93 21.72 -10.57
C GLN A 73 10.41 20.64 -9.59
N LYS A 74 11.29 20.99 -8.66
CA LYS A 74 11.75 20.07 -7.60
C LYS A 74 10.58 19.55 -6.74
N GLY A 75 9.62 20.43 -6.40
CA GLY A 75 8.40 20.04 -5.69
C GLY A 75 7.57 19.02 -6.47
N LYS A 76 7.35 19.24 -7.78
CA LYS A 76 6.63 18.29 -8.64
C LYS A 76 7.30 16.93 -8.68
N THR A 77 8.63 16.89 -8.84
CA THR A 77 9.37 15.61 -8.87
C THR A 77 9.20 14.82 -7.57
N LYS A 78 9.19 15.51 -6.41
CA LYS A 78 8.95 14.86 -5.11
C LYS A 78 7.54 14.28 -5.00
N ILE A 79 6.53 15.03 -5.45
CA ILE A 79 5.12 14.56 -5.47
C ILE A 79 4.98 13.35 -6.40
N ILE A 80 5.56 13.41 -7.60
CA ILE A 80 5.53 12.30 -8.56
C ILE A 80 6.23 11.06 -7.97
N GLY A 81 7.38 11.23 -7.32
CA GLY A 81 8.06 10.13 -6.63
C GLY A 81 7.20 9.49 -5.54
N ALA A 82 6.47 10.29 -4.75
CA ALA A 82 5.55 9.78 -3.75
C ALA A 82 4.38 8.99 -4.36
N ILE A 83 3.82 9.48 -5.48
CA ILE A 83 2.76 8.79 -6.23
C ILE A 83 3.27 7.44 -6.75
N PHE A 84 4.46 7.39 -7.34
CA PHE A 84 5.06 6.14 -7.80
C PHE A 84 5.29 5.16 -6.64
N GLY A 85 5.73 5.64 -5.48
CA GLY A 85 5.87 4.81 -4.28
C GLY A 85 4.55 4.14 -3.87
N ILE A 86 3.46 4.90 -3.81
CA ILE A 86 2.12 4.37 -3.48
C ILE A 86 1.66 3.35 -4.53
N ILE A 87 1.86 3.65 -5.82
CA ILE A 87 1.49 2.77 -6.92
C ILE A 87 2.23 1.43 -6.82
N VAL A 88 3.56 1.45 -6.57
CA VAL A 88 4.38 0.24 -6.46
C VAL A 88 3.94 -0.63 -5.29
N VAL A 89 3.68 -0.04 -4.12
CA VAL A 89 3.19 -0.78 -2.95
C VAL A 89 1.82 -1.42 -3.22
N THR A 90 0.91 -0.66 -3.83
CA THR A 90 -0.44 -1.15 -4.19
C THR A 90 -0.37 -2.29 -5.20
N LEU A 91 0.47 -2.17 -6.24
CA LEU A 91 0.70 -3.21 -7.23
C LEU A 91 1.31 -4.46 -6.61
N SER A 92 2.28 -4.30 -5.72
CA SER A 92 2.91 -5.42 -5.01
C SER A 92 1.87 -6.22 -4.23
N PHE A 93 0.96 -5.54 -3.53
CA PHE A 93 -0.13 -6.18 -2.80
C PHE A 93 -1.10 -6.92 -3.73
N LEU A 94 -1.41 -6.32 -4.89
CA LEU A 94 -2.27 -6.92 -5.89
C LEU A 94 -1.67 -8.22 -6.45
N VAL A 95 -0.35 -8.24 -6.72
CA VAL A 95 0.36 -9.44 -7.18
C VAL A 95 0.28 -10.57 -6.15
N VAL A 96 0.57 -10.29 -4.87
CA VAL A 96 0.49 -11.30 -3.80
C VAL A 96 -0.92 -11.90 -3.73
N ARG A 97 -1.95 -11.05 -3.81
CA ARG A 97 -3.34 -11.48 -3.72
C ARG A 97 -3.77 -12.34 -4.91
N VAL A 98 -3.32 -12.02 -6.12
CA VAL A 98 -3.57 -12.83 -7.32
C VAL A 98 -2.94 -14.20 -7.16
N LEU A 99 -1.66 -14.27 -6.78
CA LEU A 99 -0.95 -15.53 -6.58
C LEU A 99 -1.59 -16.41 -5.51
N THR A 100 -2.00 -15.86 -4.37
CA THR A 100 -2.69 -16.64 -3.33
C THR A 100 -4.05 -17.13 -3.80
N THR A 101 -4.81 -16.31 -4.52
CA THR A 101 -6.17 -16.68 -4.98
C THR A 101 -6.12 -17.82 -6.00
N ASP A 102 -5.14 -17.80 -6.90
CA ASP A 102 -5.00 -18.82 -7.96
C ASP A 102 -4.44 -20.13 -7.41
N LEU A 103 -3.46 -20.09 -6.50
CA LEU A 103 -2.93 -21.29 -5.86
C LEU A 103 -3.97 -22.01 -4.99
N THR A 104 -4.81 -21.27 -4.24
CA THR A 104 -5.87 -21.87 -3.42
C THR A 104 -7.00 -22.48 -4.26
N ARG A 105 -7.22 -21.99 -5.49
CA ARG A 105 -8.22 -22.54 -6.42
C ARG A 105 -7.76 -23.82 -7.11
N LEU A 106 -6.46 -23.99 -7.33
CA LEU A 106 -5.88 -25.18 -7.95
C LEU A 106 -5.62 -26.32 -6.95
N ALA A 107 -5.53 -26.00 -5.65
CA ALA A 107 -5.32 -26.98 -4.58
C ALA A 107 -6.62 -27.62 -4.04
N ARG A 108 -7.79 -27.20 -4.53
CA ARG A 108 -9.10 -27.82 -4.27
C ARG A 108 -9.55 -28.60 -5.51
#